data_AF-A0AAN6GSU7-F1
#
_entry.id   AF-A0AAN6GSU7-F1
#
_cell.length_a   1.000
_cell.length_b   1.000
_cell.length_c   1.000
_cell.angle_alpha   90.00
_cell.angle_beta   90.00
_cell.angle_gamma   90.00
#
_symmetry.space_group_name_H-M   'P 1'
#
loop_
_entity.id
_entity.type
_entity.pdbx_description
1 polymer ?
#
loop_
_entity_poly.entity_id
_entity_poly.type
_entity_poly.pdbx_seq_one_letter_code
_entity_poly.pdbx_strand_id
1 'polypeptide(L)'
;MFCAISGEPPQEPVINKNTGQLYERRLILKYITENGTDPITGNQLAEEDLVELKASPKTATPRPPTLSSVPALLVALQNEYDSVILEAFTLKKQYDAIRQELTHLLYQNDAANRVIARLMKERDQARDALANIQASLGNGAIGALPPTGDAEMTDAPGASTSQGVSAEVSAILTQTAERLSSQRRSKSKRKAPEGYLTSADLQSSFAELVSVPSMHSTKPPGISALDLAPVQTKLALTGGNDKVVQVYDRASGKVNAALKGHTKKVAAVAWTHDGEIKLGAEGAETAAIPLHAVSASEDGTVKVWTRQGDGDDAKYSLSHTLAVSAATANAKTKSPVVGVAVHPCGSIVGAASRDGHWALFDLNSGETLLQVGPPAPDSEPEDEAEGGYEYASFAFHPDGGLLAAGTHGGVVRVWNVSSGTKASTFRTDLAGGLHSLSFSENGYYLAVAGSASAEVEVWDLRKVTKAASIAHSSGSNGVSAIQAVAFDPSAQFLAAVGPDVRVYANKSWGLLGTWEDNAAEITCVKWDARDGSLVVGGLDRTLRVLGVKK
;
A
#
# COMPACT_ATOMS: atom_id res chain seq x y z
N MET A 1 3.97 48.35 22.72
CA MET A 1 4.50 47.05 23.16
C MET A 1 3.95 46.82 24.55
N PHE A 2 3.03 45.86 24.70
CA PHE A 2 2.37 45.56 25.97
C PHE A 2 2.89 44.22 26.49
N CYS A 3 2.97 44.10 27.80
CA CYS A 3 3.27 42.86 28.49
C CYS A 3 2.16 41.86 28.21
N ALA A 4 2.52 40.63 27.82
CA ALA A 4 1.53 39.61 27.47
C ALA A 4 0.75 39.07 28.68
N ILE A 5 1.19 39.35 29.92
CA ILE A 5 0.49 38.96 31.16
C ILE A 5 -0.43 40.07 31.66
N SER A 6 0.04 41.31 31.76
CA SER A 6 -0.72 42.42 32.35
C SER A 6 -1.44 43.30 31.33
N GLY A 7 -1.09 43.21 30.04
CA GLY A 7 -1.61 44.13 29.01
C GLY A 7 -1.09 45.57 29.14
N GLU A 8 -0.24 45.86 30.12
CA GLU A 8 0.36 47.16 30.37
C GLU A 8 1.73 47.32 29.67
N PRO A 9 2.18 48.54 29.36
CA PRO A 9 3.52 48.74 28.80
C PRO A 9 4.59 48.35 29.83
N PRO A 10 5.49 47.38 29.54
CA PRO A 10 6.41 46.85 30.52
C PRO A 10 7.49 47.87 30.91
N GLN A 11 7.84 47.94 32.20
CA GLN A 11 8.93 48.79 32.69
C GLN A 11 10.29 48.14 32.49
N GLU A 12 10.37 46.84 32.80
CA GLU A 12 11.52 45.98 32.52
C GLU A 12 11.12 44.91 31.50
N PRO A 13 11.18 45.22 30.19
CA PRO A 13 10.81 44.27 29.15
C PRO A 13 11.81 43.12 29.08
N VAL A 14 11.31 41.90 29.27
CA VAL A 14 12.03 40.67 29.00
C VAL A 14 11.32 39.89 27.90
N ILE A 15 12.08 39.25 27.03
CA ILE A 15 11.56 38.42 25.95
C ILE A 15 11.93 36.96 26.21
N ASN A 16 10.98 36.05 26.00
CA ASN A 16 11.30 34.63 25.97
C ASN A 16 12.02 34.30 24.64
N LYS A 17 13.21 33.69 24.71
CA LYS A 17 14.01 33.32 23.52
C LYS A 17 13.26 32.42 22.54
N ASN A 18 12.44 31.51 23.06
CA ASN A 18 11.82 30.46 22.27
C ASN A 18 10.53 30.92 21.60
N THR A 19 9.74 31.75 22.28
CA THR A 19 8.42 32.18 21.79
C THR A 19 8.41 33.61 21.25
N GLY A 20 9.45 34.41 21.54
CA GLY A 20 9.53 35.81 21.14
C GLY A 20 8.51 36.72 21.83
N GLN A 21 7.86 36.24 22.90
CA GLN A 21 6.83 37.00 23.60
C GLN A 21 7.42 37.94 24.64
N LEU A 22 6.81 39.13 24.74
CA LEU A 22 7.26 40.21 25.60
C LEU A 22 6.54 40.17 26.95
N TYR A 23 7.31 40.14 28.03
CA TYR A 23 6.82 40.15 29.40
C TYR A 23 7.46 41.26 30.24
N GLU A 24 6.81 41.58 31.34
CA GLU A 24 7.38 42.33 32.46
C GLU A 24 8.19 41.37 33.34
N ARG A 25 9.47 41.68 33.57
CA ARG A 25 10.41 40.84 34.33
C ARG A 25 9.84 40.34 35.65
N ARG A 26 9.22 41.22 36.43
CA ARG A 26 8.64 40.88 37.74
C ARG A 26 7.50 39.85 37.64
N LEU A 27 6.63 39.99 36.64
CA LEU A 27 5.44 39.16 36.53
C LEU A 27 5.80 37.76 36.02
N ILE A 28 6.70 37.66 35.04
CA ILE A 28 7.12 36.37 34.49
C ILE A 28 7.96 35.57 35.49
N LEU A 29 8.86 36.22 36.26
CA LEU A 29 9.65 35.52 37.28
C LEU A 29 8.76 34.96 38.40
N LYS A 30 7.74 35.72 38.83
CA LYS A 30 6.76 35.22 39.79
C LYS A 30 5.99 34.02 39.23
N TYR A 31 5.56 34.08 37.97
CA TYR A 31 4.84 32.99 37.33
C TYR A 31 5.70 31.73 37.15
N ILE A 32 6.97 31.88 36.76
CA ILE A 32 7.93 30.77 36.65
C ILE A 32 8.17 30.13 38.02
N THR A 33 8.29 30.92 39.09
CA THR A 33 8.47 30.41 40.44
C THR A 33 7.27 29.57 40.91
N GLU A 34 6.06 29.96 40.51
CA GLU A 34 4.82 29.29 40.93
C GLU A 34 4.45 28.07 40.05
N ASN A 35 4.66 28.14 38.73
CA ASN A 35 4.15 27.16 37.77
C ASN A 35 5.24 26.46 36.94
N GLY A 36 6.46 27.02 36.84
CA GLY A 36 7.57 26.44 36.09
C GLY A 36 7.40 26.39 34.55
N THR A 37 6.36 27.05 34.03
CA THR A 37 6.00 27.03 32.61
C THR A 37 5.76 28.44 32.06
N ASP A 38 5.76 28.59 30.74
CA ASP A 38 5.34 29.80 30.03
C ASP A 38 3.81 29.97 30.15
N PRO A 39 3.30 31.14 30.55
CA PRO A 39 1.87 31.39 30.74
C PRO A 39 1.00 31.30 29.48
N ILE A 40 1.58 31.38 28.28
CA ILE A 40 0.82 31.41 27.02
C ILE A 40 0.98 30.11 26.24
N THR A 41 2.17 29.52 26.24
CA THR A 41 2.44 28.29 25.47
C THR A 41 2.42 27.02 26.32
N GLY A 42 2.50 27.13 27.66
CA GLY A 42 2.52 25.98 28.58
C GLY A 42 3.83 25.18 28.58
N ASN A 43 4.84 25.60 27.82
CA ASN A 43 6.15 24.95 27.77
C ASN A 43 6.99 25.25 29.02
N GLN A 44 7.90 24.36 29.40
CA GLN A 44 8.83 24.63 30.52
C GLN A 44 9.70 25.84 30.20
N LEU A 45 9.78 26.77 31.17
CA LEU A 45 10.53 28.01 31.01
C LEU A 45 11.38 28.24 32.26
N ALA A 46 12.69 28.33 32.08
CA ALA A 46 13.62 28.69 33.15
C ALA A 46 13.97 30.18 33.08
N GLU A 47 14.45 30.76 34.19
CA GLU A 47 14.84 32.18 34.24
C GLU A 47 15.96 32.52 33.25
N GLU A 48 16.80 31.54 32.92
CA GLU A 48 17.94 31.66 31.99
C GLU A 48 17.52 31.85 30.52
N ASP A 49 16.28 31.50 30.21
CA ASP A 49 15.70 31.61 28.86
C ASP A 49 15.09 32.99 28.58
N LEU A 50 15.08 33.87 29.58
CA LEU A 50 14.61 35.25 29.46
C LEU A 50 15.77 36.17 29.03
N VAL A 51 15.52 37.02 28.03
CA VAL A 51 16.47 38.04 27.58
C VAL A 51 15.93 39.43 27.89
N GLU A 52 16.72 40.21 28.62
CA GLU A 52 16.40 41.61 28.91
C GLU A 52 16.58 42.49 27.68
N LEU A 53 15.53 43.25 27.35
CA LEU A 53 15.58 44.25 26.27
C LEU A 53 15.91 45.62 26.85
N LYS A 54 16.98 46.24 26.36
CA LYS A 54 17.34 47.61 26.73
C LYS A 54 16.48 48.60 25.94
N ALA A 55 15.34 48.99 26.49
CA ALA A 55 14.51 50.05 25.91
C ALA A 55 15.13 51.44 26.12
N SER A 56 15.29 52.21 25.05
CA SER A 56 15.68 53.63 25.07
C SER A 56 14.79 54.40 24.08
N PRO A 57 13.95 55.36 24.51
CA PRO A 57 13.79 55.92 25.86
C PRO A 57 12.94 55.03 26.80
N LYS A 58 13.22 55.11 28.11
CA LYS A 58 12.41 54.47 29.15
C LYS A 58 11.00 55.05 29.10
N THR A 59 9.98 54.22 28.93
CA THR A 59 8.57 54.60 28.98
C THR A 59 8.31 55.28 30.32
N ALA A 60 8.22 56.61 30.33
CA ALA A 60 8.04 57.38 31.55
C ALA A 60 6.60 57.22 32.01
N THR A 61 6.40 56.69 33.22
CA THR A 61 5.09 56.64 33.85
C THR A 61 4.53 58.06 33.98
N PRO A 62 3.23 58.31 33.71
CA PRO A 62 2.62 59.55 34.13
C PRO A 62 2.85 59.73 35.63
N ARG A 63 3.28 60.94 36.04
CA ARG A 63 3.66 61.22 37.42
C ARG A 63 2.46 60.88 38.32
N PRO A 64 2.62 60.02 39.35
CA PRO A 64 1.49 59.66 40.19
C PRO A 64 0.92 60.91 40.83
N PRO A 65 -0.41 61.04 40.95
CA PRO A 65 -1.02 62.17 41.63
C PRO A 65 -0.43 62.24 43.05
N THR A 66 0.06 63.40 43.46
CA THR A 66 0.61 63.60 44.81
C THR A 66 -0.55 63.64 45.80
N LEU A 67 -1.04 62.46 46.21
CA LEU A 67 -2.07 62.31 47.23
C LEU A 67 -1.42 62.58 48.60
N SER A 68 -1.33 63.86 48.99
CA SER A 68 -0.63 64.29 50.21
C SER A 68 -1.48 64.21 51.48
N SER A 69 -2.72 63.70 51.40
CA SER A 69 -3.63 63.59 52.54
C SER A 69 -4.32 62.22 52.57
N VAL A 70 -4.57 61.69 53.78
CA VAL A 70 -5.27 60.41 53.99
C VAL A 70 -6.66 60.40 53.32
N PRO A 71 -7.48 61.47 53.38
CA PRO A 71 -8.75 61.49 52.66
C PRO A 71 -8.61 61.36 51.14
N ALA A 72 -7.62 62.01 50.53
CA ALA A 72 -7.39 61.92 49.09
C ALA A 72 -6.95 60.51 48.66
N LEU A 73 -6.17 59.83 49.50
CA LEU A 73 -5.74 58.45 49.27
C LEU A 73 -6.92 57.46 49.34
N LEU A 74 -7.83 57.63 50.31
CA LEU A 74 -9.03 56.80 50.42
C LEU A 74 -9.97 56.97 49.22
N VAL A 75 -10.17 58.20 48.74
CA VAL A 75 -11.00 58.47 47.55
C VAL A 75 -10.40 57.84 46.30
N ALA A 76 -9.08 57.94 46.11
CA ALA A 76 -8.41 57.31 44.97
C ALA A 76 -8.53 55.78 45.01
N LEU A 77 -8.28 55.15 46.16
CA LEU A 77 -8.45 53.70 46.33
C LEU A 77 -9.89 53.25 46.08
N GLN A 78 -10.87 54.04 46.54
CA GLN A 78 -12.28 53.74 46.28
C GLN A 78 -12.60 53.79 44.79
N ASN A 79 -12.12 54.81 44.07
CA ASN A 79 -12.36 54.93 42.63
C ASN A 79 -11.73 53.76 41.82
N GLU A 80 -10.51 53.35 42.16
CA GLU A 80 -9.86 52.19 41.53
C GLU A 80 -10.57 50.88 41.88
N TYR A 81 -11.05 50.75 43.12
CA TYR A 81 -11.80 49.57 43.53
C TYR A 81 -13.15 49.48 42.81
N ASP A 82 -13.85 50.61 42.68
CA ASP A 82 -15.14 50.69 41.99
C ASP A 82 -14.98 50.39 40.49
N SER A 83 -13.90 50.86 39.84
CA SER A 83 -13.62 50.55 38.43
C SER A 83 -13.31 49.06 38.23
N VAL A 84 -12.47 48.47 39.08
CA VAL A 84 -12.12 47.04 39.01
C VAL A 84 -13.33 46.15 39.27
N ILE A 85 -14.20 46.48 40.22
CA ILE A 85 -15.44 45.72 40.46
C ILE A 85 -16.35 45.79 39.25
N LEU A 86 -16.51 46.97 38.64
CA LEU A 86 -17.38 47.15 37.50
C LEU A 86 -16.88 46.33 36.30
N GLU A 87 -15.58 46.35 36.02
CA GLU A 87 -14.96 45.52 34.97
C GLU A 87 -15.05 44.02 35.27
N ALA A 88 -14.83 43.61 36.53
CA ALA A 88 -14.99 42.20 36.92
C ALA A 88 -16.44 41.73 36.74
N PHE A 89 -17.41 42.58 37.03
CA PHE A 89 -18.83 42.29 36.85
C PHE A 89 -19.22 42.21 35.37
N THR A 90 -18.79 43.15 34.54
CA THR A 90 -19.05 43.12 33.09
C THR A 90 -18.41 41.90 32.44
N LEU A 91 -17.16 41.58 32.81
CA LEU A 91 -16.47 40.39 32.32
C LEU A 91 -17.17 39.10 32.72
N LYS A 92 -17.63 38.99 33.98
CA LYS A 92 -18.40 37.83 34.44
C LYS A 92 -19.73 37.69 33.69
N LYS A 93 -20.42 38.80 33.45
CA LYS A 93 -21.65 38.82 32.66
C LYS A 93 -21.41 38.35 31.23
N GLN A 94 -20.33 38.80 30.58
CA GLN A 94 -19.96 38.35 29.23
C GLN A 94 -19.60 36.85 29.22
N TYR A 95 -18.84 36.39 30.21
CA TYR A 95 -18.51 34.98 30.36
C TYR A 95 -19.76 34.10 30.47
N ASP A 96 -20.71 34.48 31.32
CA ASP A 96 -21.95 33.72 31.49
C ASP A 96 -22.81 33.72 30.21
N ALA A 97 -22.84 34.84 29.47
CA ALA A 97 -23.54 34.94 28.19
C ALA A 97 -22.91 34.01 27.12
N ILE A 98 -21.58 34.08 26.95
CA ILE A 98 -20.85 33.22 26.00
C ILE A 98 -21.02 31.74 26.36
N ARG A 99 -21.02 31.40 27.65
CA ARG A 99 -21.24 30.03 28.11
C ARG A 99 -22.64 29.52 27.73
N GLN A 100 -23.67 30.37 27.82
CA GLN A 100 -25.02 30.02 27.39
C GLN A 100 -25.11 29.85 25.86
N GLU A 101 -24.49 30.75 25.09
CA GLU A 101 -24.42 30.65 23.63
C GLU A 101 -23.70 29.37 23.18
N LEU A 102 -22.56 29.05 23.78
CA LEU A 102 -21.82 27.82 23.51
C LEU A 102 -22.67 26.59 23.77
N THR A 103 -23.41 26.58 24.88
CA THR A 103 -24.30 25.47 25.23
C THR A 103 -25.39 25.29 24.16
N HIS A 104 -25.98 26.38 23.68
CA HIS A 104 -26.97 26.34 22.60
C HIS A 104 -26.37 25.82 21.28
N LEU A 105 -25.18 26.29 20.91
CA LEU A 105 -24.48 25.83 19.69
C LEU A 105 -24.12 24.35 19.75
N LEU A 106 -23.73 23.82 20.91
CA LEU A 106 -23.45 22.39 21.08
C LEU A 106 -24.71 21.53 20.89
N TYR A 107 -25.85 21.97 21.43
CA TYR A 107 -27.12 21.28 21.19
C TYR A 107 -27.54 21.33 19.71
N GLN A 108 -27.32 22.46 19.04
CA GLN A 108 -27.60 22.60 17.62
C GLN A 108 -26.68 21.71 16.77
N ASN A 109 -25.41 21.58 17.14
CA ASN A 109 -24.46 20.70 16.47
C ASN A 109 -24.87 19.23 16.60
N ASP A 110 -25.25 18.77 17.81
CA ASP A 110 -25.75 17.41 18.00
C ASP A 110 -27.03 17.15 17.19
N ALA A 111 -27.95 18.12 17.14
CA ALA A 111 -29.14 18.03 16.31
C ALA A 111 -28.80 17.93 14.81
N ALA A 112 -27.84 18.72 14.31
CA ALA A 112 -27.37 18.67 12.92
C ALA A 112 -26.72 17.31 12.58
N ASN A 113 -25.91 16.76 13.49
CA ASN A 113 -25.29 15.44 13.30
C ASN A 113 -26.34 14.33 13.17
N ARG A 114 -27.44 14.40 13.92
CA ARG A 114 -28.56 13.45 13.77
C ARG A 114 -29.27 13.58 12.41
N VAL A 115 -29.35 14.80 11.86
CA VAL A 115 -29.90 15.03 10.51
C VAL A 115 -28.97 14.43 9.46
N ILE A 116 -27.66 14.64 9.56
CA ILE A 116 -26.67 14.05 8.65
C ILE A 116 -26.77 12.51 8.69
N ALA A 117 -26.82 11.92 9.88
CA ALA A 117 -26.97 10.47 10.02
C ALA A 117 -28.24 9.93 9.35
N ARG A 118 -29.36 10.66 9.45
CA ARG A 118 -30.61 10.31 8.75
C ARG A 118 -30.45 10.39 7.23
N LEU A 119 -29.88 11.49 6.74
CA LEU A 119 -29.68 11.71 5.30
C LEU A 119 -28.72 10.69 4.68
N MET A 120 -27.66 10.30 5.39
CA MET A 120 -26.76 9.24 4.96
C MET A 120 -27.49 7.92 4.78
N LYS A 121 -28.35 7.56 5.75
CA LYS A 121 -29.16 6.33 5.67
C LYS A 121 -30.15 6.38 4.49
N GLU A 122 -30.83 7.51 4.28
CA GLU A 122 -31.76 7.69 3.17
C GLU A 122 -31.05 7.62 1.81
N ARG A 123 -29.87 8.25 1.69
CA ARG A 123 -29.02 8.17 0.50
C ARG A 123 -28.60 6.75 0.20
N ASP A 124 -28.15 6.00 1.20
CA ASP A 124 -27.66 4.63 1.02
C ASP A 124 -28.80 3.70 0.62
N GLN A 125 -29.99 3.85 1.24
CA GLN A 125 -31.20 3.14 0.82
C GLN A 125 -31.60 3.44 -0.62
N ALA A 126 -31.49 4.71 -1.06
CA ALA A 126 -31.79 5.09 -2.43
C ALA A 126 -30.78 4.50 -3.42
N ARG A 127 -29.48 4.46 -3.07
CA ARG A 127 -28.42 3.84 -3.89
C ARG A 127 -28.64 2.34 -4.03
N ASP A 128 -28.96 1.66 -2.92
CA ASP A 128 -29.25 0.22 -2.94
C ASP A 128 -30.51 -0.09 -3.76
N ALA A 129 -31.55 0.74 -3.64
CA ALA A 129 -32.75 0.61 -4.47
C ALA A 129 -32.46 0.79 -5.96
N LEU A 130 -31.65 1.79 -6.33
CA LEU A 130 -31.22 2.02 -7.71
C LEU A 130 -30.38 0.85 -8.25
N ALA A 131 -29.42 0.36 -7.46
CA ALA A 131 -28.60 -0.79 -7.83
C ALA A 131 -29.48 -2.04 -8.07
N ASN A 132 -30.49 -2.27 -7.21
CA ASN A 132 -31.44 -3.37 -7.37
C ASN A 132 -32.34 -3.20 -8.60
N ILE A 133 -32.82 -1.98 -8.89
CA ILE A 133 -33.62 -1.69 -10.09
C ILE A 133 -32.77 -1.91 -11.34
N GLN A 134 -31.54 -1.40 -11.39
CA GLN A 134 -30.59 -1.62 -12.48
C GLN A 134 -30.29 -3.11 -12.69
N ALA A 135 -30.12 -3.86 -11.59
CA ALA A 135 -29.95 -5.32 -11.65
C ALA A 135 -31.22 -6.03 -12.17
N SER A 136 -32.42 -5.53 -11.87
CA SER A 136 -33.68 -6.11 -12.35
C SER A 136 -34.01 -5.75 -13.80
N LEU A 137 -33.55 -4.58 -14.28
CA LEU A 137 -33.87 -4.08 -15.62
C LEU A 137 -33.00 -4.67 -16.74
N GLY A 138 -31.98 -5.47 -16.41
CA GLY A 138 -31.18 -6.23 -17.39
C GLY A 138 -30.73 -5.42 -18.61
N ASN A 139 -29.61 -4.68 -18.50
CA ASN A 139 -28.85 -4.00 -19.57
C ASN A 139 -29.45 -4.00 -20.99
N GLY A 140 -30.54 -3.26 -21.18
CA GLY A 140 -31.17 -3.03 -22.48
C GLY A 140 -31.67 -1.59 -22.58
N ALA A 141 -30.86 -0.74 -23.22
CA ALA A 141 -31.13 0.65 -23.59
C ALA A 141 -31.20 1.68 -22.44
N ILE A 142 -30.16 2.54 -22.38
CA ILE A 142 -30.21 3.99 -22.66
C ILE A 142 -28.78 4.51 -22.42
N GLY A 143 -28.21 5.19 -23.42
CA GLY A 143 -26.90 5.83 -23.33
C GLY A 143 -26.88 6.87 -22.21
N ALA A 144 -25.90 6.78 -21.32
CA ALA A 144 -25.69 7.78 -20.28
C ALA A 144 -25.10 9.04 -20.93
N LEU A 145 -25.94 10.09 -21.03
CA LEU A 145 -25.49 11.47 -21.14
C LEU A 145 -24.68 11.87 -19.89
N PRO A 146 -23.68 12.77 -20.02
CA PRO A 146 -22.82 13.17 -18.92
C PRO A 146 -23.61 13.92 -17.83
N PRO A 147 -23.23 13.78 -16.55
CA PRO A 147 -23.91 14.50 -15.48
C PRO A 147 -23.56 15.99 -15.57
N THR A 148 -24.56 16.80 -15.91
CA THR A 148 -24.52 18.24 -15.76
C THR A 148 -24.75 18.61 -14.30
N GLY A 149 -23.71 19.14 -13.66
CA GLY A 149 -23.80 20.20 -12.65
C GLY A 149 -24.24 19.81 -11.24
N ASP A 150 -23.28 19.78 -10.32
CA ASP A 150 -23.36 20.64 -9.13
C ASP A 150 -21.96 21.20 -8.81
N ALA A 151 -21.92 22.54 -8.79
CA ALA A 151 -20.88 23.50 -8.43
C ALA A 151 -19.49 22.98 -8.03
N GLU A 152 -18.52 23.19 -8.93
CA GLU A 152 -17.11 23.35 -8.58
C GLU A 152 -16.95 24.55 -7.64
N MET A 153 -16.64 24.27 -6.36
CA MET A 153 -15.81 25.19 -5.58
C MET A 153 -14.40 25.05 -6.13
N THR A 154 -13.88 26.14 -6.67
CA THR A 154 -12.53 26.26 -7.20
C THR A 154 -11.52 25.88 -6.13
N ASP A 155 -10.92 24.70 -6.26
CA ASP A 155 -9.71 24.38 -5.52
C ASP A 155 -8.57 25.28 -6.02
N ALA A 156 -7.85 25.83 -5.06
CA ALA A 156 -6.67 26.64 -5.26
C ALA A 156 -5.62 25.89 -6.11
N PRO A 157 -4.79 26.61 -6.89
CA PRO A 157 -3.82 25.98 -7.77
C PRO A 157 -2.70 25.37 -6.93
N GLY A 158 -2.77 24.06 -6.65
CA GLY A 158 -1.71 23.42 -5.89
C GLY A 158 -1.96 22.00 -5.37
N ALA A 159 -2.63 21.11 -6.11
CA ALA A 159 -2.47 19.65 -5.96
C ALA A 159 -3.16 18.87 -7.10
N SER A 160 -2.58 18.88 -8.29
CA SER A 160 -2.81 17.81 -9.29
C SER A 160 -1.68 16.78 -9.13
N THR A 161 -1.93 15.48 -9.06
CA THR A 161 -2.22 14.67 -10.24
C THR A 161 -2.48 13.21 -9.83
N SER A 162 -3.69 12.71 -10.09
CA SER A 162 -3.90 11.29 -10.40
C SER A 162 -4.83 11.22 -11.61
N GLN A 163 -4.29 11.56 -12.77
CA GLN A 163 -4.94 11.22 -14.02
C GLN A 163 -4.89 9.69 -14.12
N GLY A 164 -6.06 9.03 -14.12
CA GLY A 164 -6.16 7.61 -14.36
C GLY A 164 -5.59 7.21 -15.73
N VAL A 165 -5.56 5.92 -16.02
CA VAL A 165 -5.00 5.44 -17.30
C VAL A 165 -5.84 5.99 -18.48
N SER A 166 -5.23 6.14 -19.65
CA SER A 166 -5.91 6.65 -20.85
C SER A 166 -7.24 5.93 -21.13
N ALA A 167 -8.18 6.61 -21.79
CA ALA A 167 -9.52 6.08 -22.04
C ALA A 167 -9.49 4.73 -22.80
N GLU A 168 -8.53 4.56 -23.72
CA GLU A 168 -8.34 3.32 -24.47
C GLU A 168 -7.85 2.17 -23.57
N VAL A 169 -6.87 2.44 -22.71
CA VAL A 169 -6.33 1.44 -21.79
C VAL A 169 -7.39 1.07 -20.74
N SER A 170 -8.12 2.05 -20.20
CA SER A 170 -9.16 1.79 -19.21
C SER A 170 -10.33 0.98 -19.80
N ALA A 171 -10.67 1.16 -21.08
CA ALA A 171 -11.62 0.32 -21.79
C ALA A 171 -11.14 -1.14 -21.90
N ILE A 172 -9.87 -1.36 -22.26
CA ILE A 172 -9.27 -2.70 -22.35
C ILE A 172 -9.20 -3.37 -20.99
N LEU A 173 -8.82 -2.63 -19.93
CA LEU A 173 -8.81 -3.13 -18.56
C LEU A 173 -10.22 -3.56 -18.13
N THR A 174 -11.23 -2.73 -18.40
CA THR A 174 -12.63 -3.02 -18.07
C THR A 174 -13.15 -4.22 -18.84
N GLN A 175 -12.92 -4.29 -20.14
CA GLN A 175 -13.32 -5.43 -20.98
C GLN A 175 -12.64 -6.73 -20.55
N THR A 176 -11.35 -6.65 -20.20
CA THR A 176 -10.59 -7.80 -19.67
C THR A 176 -11.17 -8.26 -18.34
N ALA A 177 -11.49 -7.34 -17.44
CA ALA A 177 -12.08 -7.64 -16.14
C ALA A 177 -13.49 -8.23 -16.27
N GLU A 178 -14.35 -7.70 -17.14
CA GLU A 178 -15.70 -8.23 -17.39
C GLU A 178 -15.65 -9.65 -18.00
N ARG A 179 -14.76 -9.87 -18.97
CA ARG A 179 -14.57 -11.19 -19.58
C ARG A 179 -14.01 -12.19 -18.57
N LEU A 180 -12.95 -11.86 -17.84
CA LEU A 180 -12.35 -12.78 -16.88
C LEU A 180 -13.25 -13.02 -15.67
N SER A 181 -13.99 -12.01 -15.21
CA SER A 181 -14.98 -12.19 -14.14
C SER A 181 -16.17 -13.05 -14.56
N SER A 182 -16.66 -12.93 -15.80
CA SER A 182 -17.72 -13.81 -16.33
C SER A 182 -17.22 -15.24 -16.57
N GLN A 183 -16.01 -15.41 -17.11
CA GLN A 183 -15.33 -16.70 -17.19
C GLN A 183 -15.09 -17.29 -15.80
N ARG A 184 -14.80 -16.48 -14.78
CA ARG A 184 -14.62 -16.94 -13.40
C ARG A 184 -15.94 -17.38 -12.77
N ARG A 185 -17.01 -16.61 -12.92
CA ARG A 185 -18.36 -17.00 -12.45
C ARG A 185 -18.79 -18.35 -13.03
N SER A 186 -18.38 -18.66 -14.26
CA SER A 186 -18.59 -19.97 -14.87
C SER A 186 -17.55 -21.03 -14.44
N LYS A 187 -16.27 -20.67 -14.26
CA LYS A 187 -15.20 -21.56 -13.75
C LYS A 187 -15.39 -22.00 -12.30
N SER A 188 -16.01 -21.17 -11.45
CA SER A 188 -16.41 -21.52 -10.07
C SER A 188 -17.30 -22.78 -10.00
N LYS A 189 -17.95 -23.16 -11.12
CA LYS A 189 -18.75 -24.37 -11.25
C LYS A 189 -18.07 -25.52 -12.02
N ARG A 190 -16.85 -25.36 -12.56
CA ARG A 190 -16.13 -26.43 -13.27
C ARG A 190 -15.20 -27.19 -12.33
N LYS A 191 -15.11 -28.51 -12.54
CA LYS A 191 -14.12 -29.38 -11.90
C LYS A 191 -12.73 -29.09 -12.51
N ALA A 192 -11.67 -29.37 -11.74
CA ALA A 192 -10.30 -29.26 -12.23
C ALA A 192 -10.11 -30.07 -13.53
N PRO A 193 -9.17 -29.69 -14.41
CA PRO A 193 -8.90 -30.40 -15.66
C PRO A 193 -8.71 -31.91 -15.47
N GLU A 194 -9.06 -32.71 -16.47
CA GLU A 194 -8.86 -34.17 -16.40
C GLU A 194 -7.36 -34.50 -16.23
N GLY A 195 -7.02 -35.19 -15.14
CA GLY A 195 -5.63 -35.54 -14.80
C GLY A 195 -4.91 -34.58 -13.84
N TYR A 196 -5.59 -33.52 -13.38
CA TYR A 196 -5.12 -32.60 -12.34
C TYR A 196 -5.07 -33.25 -10.96
N LEU A 197 -4.18 -32.78 -10.09
CA LEU A 197 -4.02 -33.28 -8.72
C LEU A 197 -5.33 -33.23 -7.92
N THR A 198 -5.67 -34.34 -7.27
CA THR A 198 -6.77 -34.39 -6.31
C THR A 198 -6.27 -34.31 -4.87
N SER A 199 -7.15 -33.95 -3.93
CA SER A 199 -6.79 -33.89 -2.51
C SER A 199 -6.34 -35.24 -1.94
N ALA A 200 -6.84 -36.36 -2.49
CA ALA A 200 -6.46 -37.72 -2.07
C ALA A 200 -5.06 -38.12 -2.59
N ASP A 201 -4.70 -37.66 -3.79
CA ASP A 201 -3.39 -37.93 -4.38
C ASP A 201 -2.29 -37.21 -3.57
N LEU A 202 -2.53 -35.95 -3.20
CA LEU A 202 -1.63 -35.15 -2.37
C LEU A 202 -1.41 -35.77 -0.97
N GLN A 203 -2.43 -36.36 -0.37
CA GLN A 203 -2.33 -37.00 0.96
C GLN A 203 -1.54 -38.31 0.95
N SER A 204 -1.48 -38.99 -0.19
CA SER A 204 -0.91 -40.35 -0.28
C SER A 204 0.46 -40.42 -0.94
N SER A 205 0.80 -39.49 -1.83
CA SER A 205 1.95 -39.66 -2.74
C SER A 205 2.66 -38.37 -3.15
N PHE A 206 2.55 -37.31 -2.33
CA PHE A 206 3.27 -36.05 -2.57
C PHE A 206 4.79 -36.26 -2.41
N ALA A 207 5.52 -36.18 -3.51
CA ALA A 207 6.95 -36.42 -3.56
C ALA A 207 7.65 -35.56 -4.61
N GLU A 208 8.98 -35.48 -4.48
CA GLU A 208 9.83 -34.88 -5.49
C GLU A 208 9.84 -35.74 -6.78
N LEU A 209 9.50 -35.11 -7.90
CA LEU A 209 9.49 -35.71 -9.23
C LEU A 209 10.81 -35.47 -9.96
N VAL A 210 11.25 -34.21 -9.97
CA VAL A 210 12.46 -33.77 -10.69
C VAL A 210 13.22 -32.77 -9.82
N SER A 211 14.52 -33.03 -9.65
CA SER A 211 15.47 -32.10 -9.04
C SER A 211 16.45 -31.60 -10.09
N VAL A 212 16.58 -30.29 -10.23
CA VAL A 212 17.55 -29.67 -11.13
C VAL A 212 18.61 -28.96 -10.30
N PRO A 213 19.81 -29.52 -10.14
CA PRO A 213 20.86 -28.88 -9.37
C PRO A 213 21.56 -27.76 -10.14
N SER A 214 21.89 -26.67 -9.44
CA SER A 214 22.89 -25.68 -9.85
C SER A 214 22.52 -24.78 -11.05
N MET A 215 21.34 -24.18 -11.01
CA MET A 215 20.92 -23.18 -12.01
C MET A 215 21.76 -21.90 -11.90
N HIS A 216 21.88 -21.31 -10.71
CA HIS A 216 22.57 -20.02 -10.50
C HIS A 216 24.01 -20.16 -9.95
N SER A 217 24.76 -19.05 -9.97
CA SER A 217 26.13 -18.97 -9.47
C SER A 217 26.28 -19.54 -8.05
N THR A 218 27.46 -20.10 -7.76
CA THR A 218 27.82 -20.59 -6.42
C THR A 218 28.02 -19.47 -5.40
N LYS A 219 28.25 -18.22 -5.84
CA LYS A 219 28.44 -17.05 -4.98
C LYS A 219 27.85 -15.78 -5.64
N PRO A 220 26.84 -15.12 -5.05
CA PRO A 220 25.97 -15.55 -3.95
C PRO A 220 24.95 -16.61 -4.40
N PRO A 221 24.72 -17.68 -3.62
CA PRO A 221 23.76 -18.72 -3.97
C PRO A 221 22.31 -18.24 -3.72
N GLY A 222 21.40 -18.76 -4.54
CA GLY A 222 19.97 -18.74 -4.28
C GLY A 222 19.13 -18.24 -5.43
N ILE A 223 18.03 -18.95 -5.66
CA ILE A 223 16.92 -18.50 -6.49
C ILE A 223 16.10 -17.56 -5.62
N SER A 224 15.74 -16.38 -6.14
CA SER A 224 14.94 -15.38 -5.41
C SER A 224 13.50 -15.34 -5.91
N ALA A 225 13.27 -15.62 -7.19
CA ALA A 225 11.96 -15.58 -7.79
C ALA A 225 11.83 -16.60 -8.92
N LEU A 226 10.62 -17.07 -9.15
CA LEU A 226 10.27 -18.09 -10.12
C LEU A 226 8.94 -17.73 -10.78
N ASP A 227 8.88 -17.90 -12.09
CA ASP A 227 7.62 -17.91 -12.82
C ASP A 227 7.60 -18.98 -13.92
N LEU A 228 6.41 -19.50 -14.21
CA LEU A 228 6.20 -20.55 -15.22
C LEU A 228 5.53 -19.96 -16.44
N ALA A 229 6.02 -20.34 -17.63
CA ALA A 229 5.44 -19.84 -18.86
C ALA A 229 4.04 -20.46 -19.10
N PRO A 230 3.18 -19.82 -19.92
CA PRO A 230 1.85 -20.32 -20.22
C PRO A 230 1.86 -21.76 -20.76
N VAL A 231 0.77 -22.49 -20.49
CA VAL A 231 0.48 -23.93 -20.74
C VAL A 231 1.12 -24.51 -22.01
N GLN A 232 1.19 -23.73 -23.09
CA GLN A 232 1.73 -24.15 -24.39
C GLN A 232 3.25 -24.33 -24.42
N THR A 233 3.98 -23.68 -23.51
CA THR A 233 5.45 -23.70 -23.45
C THR A 233 5.93 -24.37 -22.16
N LYS A 234 6.89 -25.30 -22.25
CA LYS A 234 7.48 -25.99 -21.08
C LYS A 234 8.60 -25.18 -20.42
N LEU A 235 8.56 -23.85 -20.54
CA LEU A 235 9.60 -22.97 -20.03
C LEU A 235 9.32 -22.52 -18.60
N ALA A 236 10.39 -22.36 -17.81
CA ALA A 236 10.39 -21.74 -16.50
C ALA A 236 11.43 -20.61 -16.49
N LEU A 237 11.20 -19.60 -15.67
CA LEU A 237 12.06 -18.43 -15.56
C LEU A 237 12.47 -18.26 -14.11
N THR A 238 13.77 -18.27 -13.86
CA THR A 238 14.34 -18.17 -12.52
C THR A 238 15.15 -16.89 -12.39
N GLY A 239 14.89 -16.13 -11.33
CA GLY A 239 15.70 -14.98 -10.92
C GLY A 239 16.68 -15.41 -9.84
N GLY A 240 17.95 -15.00 -9.97
CA GLY A 240 18.98 -15.34 -9.01
C GLY A 240 19.50 -14.15 -8.20
N ASN A 241 20.07 -14.46 -7.04
CA ASN A 241 20.90 -13.53 -6.27
C ASN A 241 22.17 -13.12 -7.03
N ASP A 242 22.55 -13.89 -8.06
CA ASP A 242 23.67 -13.65 -8.95
C ASP A 242 23.41 -12.59 -10.04
N LYS A 243 22.26 -11.90 -9.98
CA LYS A 243 21.84 -10.82 -10.89
C LYS A 243 21.46 -11.31 -12.29
N VAL A 244 21.42 -12.63 -12.49
CA VAL A 244 21.09 -13.25 -13.77
C VAL A 244 19.68 -13.79 -13.70
N VAL A 245 18.95 -13.65 -14.80
CA VAL A 245 17.67 -14.34 -15.00
C VAL A 245 17.92 -15.49 -15.97
N GLN A 246 17.48 -16.69 -15.63
CA GLN A 246 17.69 -17.87 -16.47
C GLN A 246 16.36 -18.38 -17.00
N VAL A 247 16.34 -18.70 -18.30
CA VAL A 247 15.24 -19.39 -18.97
C VAL A 247 15.59 -20.86 -19.00
N TYR A 248 14.80 -21.66 -18.31
CA TYR A 248 14.93 -23.10 -18.19
C TYR A 248 13.86 -23.80 -19.01
N ASP A 249 14.25 -24.79 -19.81
CA ASP A 249 13.28 -25.69 -20.43
C ASP A 249 13.10 -26.96 -19.59
N ARG A 250 11.87 -27.15 -19.09
CA ARG A 250 11.48 -28.30 -18.28
C ARG A 250 11.36 -29.58 -19.09
N ALA A 251 11.25 -29.51 -20.42
CA ALA A 251 11.21 -30.68 -21.29
C ALA A 251 12.59 -31.29 -21.48
N SER A 252 13.57 -30.46 -21.88
CA SER A 252 14.94 -30.89 -22.16
C SER A 252 15.83 -30.97 -20.93
N GLY A 253 15.43 -30.35 -19.82
CA GLY A 253 16.22 -30.33 -18.60
C GLY A 253 17.41 -29.38 -18.64
N LYS A 254 17.41 -28.41 -19.57
CA LYS A 254 18.56 -27.53 -19.86
C LYS A 254 18.20 -26.06 -19.71
N VAL A 255 19.24 -25.26 -19.45
CA VAL A 255 19.15 -23.79 -19.48
C VAL A 255 19.23 -23.34 -20.93
N ASN A 256 18.15 -22.72 -21.45
CA ASN A 256 18.09 -22.23 -22.83
C ASN A 256 18.82 -20.88 -22.95
N ALA A 257 18.64 -19.98 -21.98
CA ALA A 257 19.26 -18.67 -22.01
C ALA A 257 19.58 -18.11 -20.63
N ALA A 258 20.67 -17.35 -20.54
CA ALA A 258 21.04 -16.57 -19.36
C ALA A 258 20.99 -15.07 -19.69
N LEU A 259 20.01 -14.38 -19.15
CA LEU A 259 19.75 -12.95 -19.37
C LEU A 259 20.59 -12.15 -18.38
N LYS A 260 21.65 -11.52 -18.88
CA LYS A 260 22.57 -10.69 -18.10
C LYS A 260 22.28 -9.22 -18.35
N GLY A 261 22.03 -8.45 -17.29
CA GLY A 261 21.79 -7.01 -17.42
C GLY A 261 21.48 -6.27 -16.13
N HIS A 262 21.05 -6.97 -15.07
CA HIS A 262 20.82 -6.35 -13.76
C HIS A 262 22.12 -6.15 -12.99
N THR A 263 22.13 -5.12 -12.13
CA THR A 263 23.33 -4.76 -11.34
C THR A 263 23.25 -5.22 -9.89
N LYS A 264 22.04 -5.59 -9.43
CA LYS A 264 21.74 -6.18 -8.11
C LYS A 264 20.89 -7.44 -8.26
N LYS A 265 20.55 -8.09 -7.14
CA LYS A 265 19.74 -9.31 -7.14
C LYS A 265 18.36 -9.05 -7.75
N VAL A 266 17.85 -10.06 -8.44
CA VAL A 266 16.52 -10.05 -9.05
C VAL A 266 15.50 -10.26 -7.93
N ALA A 267 14.50 -9.39 -7.80
CA ALA A 267 13.50 -9.47 -6.73
C ALA A 267 12.26 -10.24 -7.17
N ALA A 268 11.82 -10.06 -8.42
CA ALA A 268 10.63 -10.70 -8.97
C ALA A 268 10.81 -10.96 -10.47
N VAL A 269 10.15 -11.99 -10.98
CA VAL A 269 10.14 -12.31 -12.41
C VAL A 269 8.74 -12.73 -12.83
N ALA A 270 8.36 -12.42 -14.07
CA ALA A 270 7.06 -12.79 -14.63
C ALA A 270 7.17 -13.07 -16.14
N TRP A 271 6.40 -14.04 -16.62
CA TRP A 271 6.17 -14.27 -18.04
C TRP A 271 4.97 -13.49 -18.53
N THR A 272 5.03 -13.04 -19.78
CA THR A 272 3.81 -12.60 -20.45
C THR A 272 2.89 -13.77 -20.74
N HIS A 273 1.60 -13.54 -20.53
CA HIS A 273 0.56 -14.46 -20.92
C HIS A 273 0.02 -14.07 -22.30
N ASP A 274 -0.47 -15.06 -23.06
CA ASP A 274 -1.20 -14.80 -24.31
C ASP A 274 -2.53 -14.12 -23.96
N GLY A 275 -2.50 -12.80 -23.82
CA GLY A 275 -3.69 -12.00 -23.66
C GLY A 275 -4.44 -11.90 -24.98
N GLU A 276 -5.71 -12.28 -24.98
CA GLU A 276 -6.58 -12.21 -26.17
C GLU A 276 -7.00 -10.76 -26.50
N ILE A 277 -7.05 -9.85 -25.51
CA ILE A 277 -7.44 -8.44 -25.68
C ILE A 277 -6.20 -7.57 -25.54
N LYS A 278 -5.87 -6.81 -26.60
CA LYS A 278 -4.58 -6.12 -26.75
C LYS A 278 -4.76 -4.62 -26.92
N LEU A 279 -3.78 -3.86 -26.43
CA LEU A 279 -3.64 -2.42 -26.71
C LEU A 279 -3.35 -2.19 -28.20
N GLY A 280 -4.19 -1.39 -28.87
CA GLY A 280 -3.95 -0.91 -30.23
C GLY A 280 -4.37 -1.84 -31.39
N ALA A 281 -5.22 -2.85 -31.16
CA ALA A 281 -5.62 -3.80 -32.21
C ALA A 281 -7.14 -3.82 -32.49
N GLU A 282 -7.69 -2.69 -32.98
CA GLU A 282 -8.88 -2.77 -33.84
C GLU A 282 -8.42 -3.09 -35.27
N GLY A 283 -8.50 -4.37 -35.68
CA GLY A 283 -8.54 -4.74 -37.10
C GLY A 283 -7.31 -5.39 -37.74
N ALA A 284 -6.29 -5.85 -36.99
CA ALA A 284 -5.22 -6.68 -37.54
C ALA A 284 -5.32 -8.12 -37.03
N GLU A 285 -5.17 -9.09 -37.95
CA GLU A 285 -5.11 -10.53 -37.67
C GLU A 285 -4.28 -10.83 -36.42
N THR A 286 -4.69 -11.84 -35.65
CA THR A 286 -4.10 -12.34 -34.41
C THR A 286 -2.58 -12.55 -34.48
N ALA A 287 -1.81 -11.48 -34.42
CA ALA A 287 -0.36 -11.54 -34.30
C ALA A 287 -0.06 -11.95 -32.86
N ALA A 288 0.45 -13.17 -32.66
CA ALA A 288 0.91 -13.66 -31.36
C ALA A 288 1.87 -12.63 -30.75
N ILE A 289 1.61 -12.18 -29.52
CA ILE A 289 2.58 -11.33 -28.81
C ILE A 289 3.80 -12.22 -28.59
N PRO A 290 5.02 -11.78 -28.94
CA PRO A 290 6.20 -12.58 -28.66
C PRO A 290 6.29 -12.80 -27.15
N LEU A 291 6.57 -14.02 -26.73
CA LEU A 291 6.71 -14.37 -25.32
C LEU A 291 7.83 -13.49 -24.70
N HIS A 292 7.44 -12.48 -23.91
CA HIS A 292 8.38 -11.63 -23.20
C HIS A 292 8.60 -12.16 -21.78
N ALA A 293 9.86 -12.17 -21.36
CA ALA A 293 10.23 -12.35 -19.96
C ALA A 293 10.41 -10.97 -19.31
N VAL A 294 9.84 -10.76 -18.13
CA VAL A 294 9.93 -9.50 -17.40
C VAL A 294 10.64 -9.74 -16.07
N SER A 295 11.68 -8.96 -15.78
CA SER A 295 12.46 -9.10 -14.54
C SER A 295 12.56 -7.79 -13.78
N ALA A 296 12.34 -7.84 -12.46
CA ALA A 296 12.54 -6.75 -11.53
C ALA A 296 13.77 -6.99 -10.67
N SER A 297 14.48 -5.92 -10.34
CA SER A 297 15.69 -5.98 -9.53
C SER A 297 15.72 -4.87 -8.49
N GLU A 298 16.48 -5.12 -7.42
CA GLU A 298 16.76 -4.12 -6.39
C GLU A 298 17.62 -2.95 -6.90
N ASP A 299 18.08 -3.01 -8.16
CA ASP A 299 18.71 -1.88 -8.84
C ASP A 299 17.72 -0.76 -9.24
N GLY A 300 16.44 -0.98 -9.00
CA GLY A 300 15.38 -0.02 -9.27
C GLY A 300 14.85 -0.06 -10.70
N THR A 301 15.21 -1.10 -11.46
CA THR A 301 14.80 -1.26 -12.85
C THR A 301 13.97 -2.52 -13.07
N VAL A 302 13.02 -2.41 -13.99
CA VAL A 302 12.30 -3.53 -14.59
C VAL A 302 12.80 -3.69 -16.02
N LYS A 303 13.19 -4.89 -16.41
CA LYS A 303 13.70 -5.19 -17.75
C LYS A 303 12.74 -6.12 -18.45
N VAL A 304 12.42 -5.78 -19.70
CA VAL A 304 11.59 -6.60 -20.59
C VAL A 304 12.52 -7.25 -21.61
N TRP A 305 12.43 -8.57 -21.73
CA TRP A 305 13.26 -9.39 -22.60
C TRP A 305 12.38 -10.03 -23.64
N THR A 306 12.67 -9.78 -24.92
CA THR A 306 11.90 -10.31 -26.04
C THR A 306 12.62 -11.52 -26.62
N ARG A 307 11.87 -12.59 -26.86
CA ARG A 307 12.36 -13.77 -27.56
C ARG A 307 12.52 -13.45 -29.06
N GLN A 308 13.72 -13.62 -29.59
CA GLN A 308 14.02 -13.55 -31.01
C GLN A 308 14.22 -14.97 -31.57
N GLY A 309 13.32 -15.37 -32.47
CA GLY A 309 13.34 -16.67 -33.16
C GLY A 309 12.32 -17.67 -32.60
N ASP A 310 11.77 -18.46 -33.52
CA ASP A 310 10.79 -19.51 -33.24
C ASP A 310 11.49 -20.88 -33.30
N GLY A 311 11.84 -21.44 -32.14
CA GLY A 311 12.63 -22.67 -31.99
C GLY A 311 13.26 -22.82 -30.58
N ASP A 312 13.69 -24.03 -30.21
CA ASP A 312 14.23 -24.35 -28.86
C ASP A 312 15.47 -23.54 -28.48
N ASP A 313 16.23 -23.03 -29.47
CA ASP A 313 17.47 -22.26 -29.31
C ASP A 313 17.24 -20.73 -29.38
N ALA A 314 16.05 -20.29 -28.98
CA ALA A 314 15.66 -18.89 -29.11
C ALA A 314 16.52 -17.96 -28.24
N LYS A 315 17.06 -16.92 -28.88
CA LYS A 315 17.87 -15.91 -28.22
C LYS A 315 16.94 -14.87 -27.61
N TYR A 316 17.26 -14.40 -26.42
CA TYR A 316 16.51 -13.34 -25.76
C TYR A 316 17.33 -12.05 -25.79
N SER A 317 16.70 -10.96 -26.23
CA SER A 317 17.30 -9.63 -26.26
C SER A 317 16.54 -8.68 -25.34
N LEU A 318 17.25 -7.76 -24.69
CA LEU A 318 16.65 -6.70 -23.90
C LEU A 318 15.88 -5.74 -24.83
N SER A 319 14.57 -5.61 -24.66
CA SER A 319 13.76 -4.63 -25.42
C SER A 319 13.68 -3.30 -24.67
N HIS A 320 13.23 -3.33 -23.41
CA HIS A 320 13.00 -2.11 -22.64
C HIS A 320 13.62 -2.20 -21.23
N THR A 321 14.05 -1.06 -20.71
CA THR A 321 14.42 -0.88 -19.30
C THR A 321 13.54 0.22 -18.71
N LEU A 322 12.67 -0.17 -17.78
CA LEU A 322 11.62 0.65 -17.19
C LEU A 322 12.02 1.02 -15.75
N ALA A 323 11.61 2.20 -15.29
CA ALA A 323 11.86 2.69 -13.94
C ALA A 323 10.53 2.99 -13.24
N VAL A 324 10.34 2.39 -12.06
CA VAL A 324 9.08 2.45 -11.28
C VAL A 324 9.00 3.70 -10.40
N SER A 325 10.13 4.09 -9.84
CA SER A 325 10.26 5.35 -9.11
C SER A 325 10.48 6.46 -10.12
N ALA A 326 9.72 7.54 -10.00
CA ALA A 326 10.03 8.81 -10.63
C ALA A 326 11.23 9.36 -9.86
N ALA A 327 12.41 8.80 -10.15
CA ALA A 327 13.62 9.55 -9.91
C ALA A 327 13.44 10.81 -10.75
N THR A 328 13.02 11.89 -10.10
CA THR A 328 13.36 13.25 -10.49
C THR A 328 14.80 13.15 -10.96
N ALA A 329 15.14 13.76 -12.09
CA ALA A 329 16.46 13.65 -12.72
C ALA A 329 17.67 14.01 -11.80
N ASN A 330 17.43 14.33 -10.52
CA ASN A 330 18.36 14.66 -9.45
C ASN A 330 18.40 13.70 -8.23
N ALA A 331 17.64 12.61 -8.16
CA ALA A 331 17.75 11.67 -7.03
C ALA A 331 18.94 10.71 -7.22
N LYS A 332 19.96 10.83 -6.35
CA LYS A 332 21.25 10.13 -6.45
C LYS A 332 21.18 8.61 -6.19
N THR A 333 20.02 8.08 -5.76
CA THR A 333 19.84 6.66 -5.40
C THR A 333 18.48 6.14 -5.88
N LYS A 334 18.49 5.12 -6.74
CA LYS A 334 17.28 4.42 -7.21
C LYS A 334 16.74 3.50 -6.12
N SER A 335 15.45 3.60 -5.81
CA SER A 335 14.74 2.72 -4.89
C SER A 335 14.61 1.31 -5.46
N PRO A 336 14.73 0.24 -4.64
CA PRO A 336 14.62 -1.13 -5.13
C PRO A 336 13.18 -1.46 -5.56
N VAL A 337 13.03 -2.12 -6.71
CA VAL A 337 11.75 -2.70 -7.13
C VAL A 337 11.59 -4.03 -6.43
N VAL A 338 10.47 -4.21 -5.74
CA VAL A 338 10.24 -5.37 -4.88
C VAL A 338 9.33 -6.41 -5.53
N GLY A 339 8.39 -5.98 -6.37
CA GLY A 339 7.46 -6.89 -7.04
C GLY A 339 7.15 -6.46 -8.46
N VAL A 340 6.94 -7.45 -9.33
CA VAL A 340 6.50 -7.30 -10.71
C VAL A 340 5.44 -8.36 -10.98
N ALA A 341 4.37 -7.96 -11.66
CA ALA A 341 3.37 -8.87 -12.17
C ALA A 341 2.92 -8.41 -13.56
N VAL A 342 2.60 -9.36 -14.44
CA VAL A 342 1.98 -9.06 -15.73
C VAL A 342 0.47 -9.03 -15.53
N HIS A 343 -0.18 -8.02 -16.10
CA HIS A 343 -1.63 -7.91 -16.08
C HIS A 343 -2.26 -9.03 -16.92
N PRO A 344 -3.43 -9.58 -16.56
CA PRO A 344 -4.09 -10.64 -17.33
C PRO A 344 -4.41 -10.34 -18.80
N CYS A 345 -4.34 -9.07 -19.24
CA CYS A 345 -4.43 -8.69 -20.66
C CYS A 345 -3.16 -9.01 -21.47
N GLY A 346 -2.07 -9.41 -20.82
CA GLY A 346 -0.80 -9.80 -21.47
C GLY A 346 0.04 -8.66 -22.02
N SER A 347 -0.51 -7.45 -22.18
CA SER A 347 0.20 -6.28 -22.73
C SER A 347 0.69 -5.28 -21.68
N ILE A 348 0.24 -5.38 -20.43
CA ILE A 348 0.58 -4.41 -19.36
C ILE A 348 1.40 -5.11 -18.27
N VAL A 349 2.42 -4.42 -17.76
CA VAL A 349 3.19 -4.83 -16.57
C VAL A 349 2.94 -3.85 -15.44
N GLY A 350 2.70 -4.37 -14.25
CA GLY A 350 2.70 -3.63 -13.02
C GLY A 350 3.97 -3.90 -12.23
N ALA A 351 4.49 -2.87 -11.58
CA ALA A 351 5.64 -3.00 -10.70
C ALA A 351 5.50 -2.08 -9.48
N ALA A 352 6.04 -2.53 -8.33
CA ALA A 352 6.08 -1.75 -7.11
C ALA A 352 7.50 -1.57 -6.57
N SER A 353 7.77 -0.37 -6.10
CA SER A 353 9.02 0.08 -5.52
C SER A 353 8.88 0.26 -4.02
N ARG A 354 9.99 0.05 -3.30
CA ARG A 354 10.02 0.17 -1.84
C ARG A 354 9.79 1.60 -1.34
N ASP A 355 9.89 2.61 -2.17
CA ASP A 355 9.59 4.01 -1.82
C ASP A 355 8.09 4.35 -1.83
N GLY A 356 7.21 3.36 -2.01
CA GLY A 356 5.76 3.57 -2.04
C GLY A 356 5.22 3.96 -3.39
N HIS A 357 6.04 3.90 -4.45
CA HIS A 357 5.56 4.03 -5.81
C HIS A 357 5.15 2.68 -6.38
N TRP A 358 4.07 2.67 -7.13
CA TRP A 358 3.77 1.61 -8.08
C TRP A 358 3.44 2.22 -9.44
N ALA A 359 3.74 1.49 -10.51
CA ALA A 359 3.55 1.95 -11.86
C ALA A 359 3.05 0.84 -12.79
N LEU A 360 2.32 1.24 -13.83
CA LEU A 360 1.90 0.42 -14.95
C LEU A 360 2.67 0.83 -16.19
N PHE A 361 3.13 -0.16 -16.95
CA PHE A 361 3.87 0.02 -18.17
C PHE A 361 3.23 -0.79 -19.29
N ASP A 362 3.24 -0.24 -20.50
CA ASP A 362 2.97 -1.03 -21.70
C ASP A 362 4.21 -1.81 -22.12
N LEU A 363 4.04 -3.10 -22.40
CA LEU A 363 5.13 -4.00 -22.77
C LEU A 363 5.70 -3.73 -24.16
N ASN A 364 4.85 -3.25 -25.08
CA ASN A 364 5.22 -3.07 -26.47
C ASN A 364 5.97 -1.76 -26.71
N SER A 365 5.48 -0.67 -26.13
CA SER A 365 6.09 0.66 -26.24
C SER A 365 7.14 0.92 -25.16
N GLY A 366 7.02 0.28 -23.99
CA GLY A 366 7.78 0.64 -22.80
C GLY A 366 7.34 1.95 -22.16
N GLU A 367 6.17 2.48 -22.52
CA GLU A 367 5.62 3.71 -21.97
C GLU A 367 5.04 3.49 -20.56
N THR A 368 5.24 4.47 -19.67
CA THR A 368 4.60 4.50 -18.36
C THR A 368 3.16 4.97 -18.51
N LEU A 369 2.21 4.05 -18.32
CA LEU A 369 0.78 4.31 -18.47
C LEU A 369 0.18 5.03 -17.25
N LEU A 370 0.62 4.62 -16.07
CA LEU A 370 0.16 5.18 -14.80
C LEU A 370 1.27 5.04 -13.78
N GLN A 371 1.43 6.05 -12.94
CA GLN A 371 2.32 6.00 -11.79
C GLN A 371 1.62 6.63 -10.60
N VAL A 372 1.62 5.91 -9.48
CA VAL A 372 1.02 6.35 -8.24
C VAL A 372 2.10 6.32 -7.16
N GLY A 373 2.35 7.47 -6.55
CA GLY A 373 3.32 7.63 -5.47
C GLY A 373 2.67 7.62 -4.08
N PRO A 374 3.49 7.66 -3.02
CA PRO A 374 2.99 7.92 -1.67
C PRO A 374 2.37 9.33 -1.61
N PRO A 375 1.40 9.55 -0.70
CA PRO A 375 0.84 10.88 -0.48
C PRO A 375 1.93 11.86 -0.03
N ALA A 376 1.71 13.15 -0.30
CA ALA A 376 2.66 14.20 0.03
C ALA A 376 2.93 14.23 1.55
N PRO A 377 4.16 14.52 1.99
CA PRO A 377 4.52 14.54 3.41
C PRO A 377 3.72 15.57 4.23
N ASP A 378 3.14 16.57 3.57
CA ASP A 378 2.32 17.62 4.18
C ASP A 378 0.83 17.29 4.23
N SER A 379 0.42 16.11 3.75
CA SER A 379 -0.96 15.64 3.89
C SER A 379 -1.19 15.13 5.32
N GLU A 380 -2.36 15.44 5.88
CA GLU A 380 -2.76 14.95 7.21
C GLU A 380 -2.51 13.43 7.29
N PRO A 381 -1.87 12.93 8.35
CA PRO A 381 -1.64 11.51 8.51
C PRO A 381 -3.01 10.82 8.57
N GLU A 382 -3.37 10.15 7.48
CA GLU A 382 -4.47 9.18 7.50
C GLU A 382 -4.16 8.17 8.63
N ASP A 383 -5.18 7.62 9.31
CA ASP A 383 -4.98 6.51 10.28
C ASP A 383 -4.17 5.33 9.65
N GLU A 384 -4.08 5.29 8.32
CA GLU A 384 -3.30 4.39 7.49
C GLU A 384 -1.77 4.66 7.43
N ALA A 385 -1.29 5.79 7.96
CA ALA A 385 0.11 6.18 7.98
C ALA A 385 0.95 5.33 8.95
N GLU A 386 0.31 4.71 9.95
CA GLU A 386 0.96 3.86 10.97
C GLU A 386 1.61 2.60 10.35
N GLY A 387 1.17 2.17 9.16
CA GLY A 387 1.76 1.05 8.42
C GLY A 387 2.86 1.41 7.42
N GLY A 388 3.20 2.70 7.31
CA GLY A 388 4.18 3.24 6.36
C GLY A 388 3.77 3.07 4.88
N TYR A 389 4.59 3.61 3.99
CA TYR A 389 4.39 3.51 2.53
C TYR A 389 5.40 2.59 1.83
N GLU A 390 6.28 1.93 2.57
CA GLU A 390 7.26 1.03 1.95
C GLU A 390 6.60 -0.27 1.48
N TYR A 391 6.52 -0.49 0.16
CA TYR A 391 6.00 -1.73 -0.39
C TYR A 391 7.04 -2.86 -0.31
N ALA A 392 6.54 -4.05 0.03
CA ALA A 392 7.31 -5.29 0.19
C ALA A 392 6.80 -6.43 -0.71
N SER A 393 5.59 -6.32 -1.27
CA SER A 393 5.00 -7.32 -2.17
C SER A 393 3.98 -6.69 -3.12
N PHE A 394 3.75 -7.34 -4.26
CA PHE A 394 2.88 -6.83 -5.33
C PHE A 394 2.22 -7.98 -6.08
N ALA A 395 0.91 -7.89 -6.30
CA ALA A 395 0.18 -8.86 -7.11
C ALA A 395 -1.02 -8.20 -7.83
N PHE A 396 -1.34 -8.69 -9.02
CA PHE A 396 -2.62 -8.39 -9.67
C PHE A 396 -3.68 -9.40 -9.26
N HIS A 397 -4.91 -8.92 -9.14
CA HIS A 397 -6.06 -9.80 -9.05
C HIS A 397 -6.26 -10.52 -10.40
N PRO A 398 -6.70 -11.79 -10.42
CA PRO A 398 -6.77 -12.55 -11.67
C PRO A 398 -7.80 -12.05 -12.70
N ASP A 399 -8.63 -11.04 -12.39
CA ASP A 399 -9.44 -10.35 -13.41
C ASP A 399 -8.78 -9.09 -13.96
N GLY A 400 -7.72 -8.61 -13.32
CA GLY A 400 -6.99 -7.42 -13.73
C GLY A 400 -7.58 -6.08 -13.26
N GLY A 401 -8.77 -6.08 -12.65
CA GLY A 401 -9.40 -4.84 -12.19
C GLY A 401 -8.76 -4.27 -10.92
N LEU A 402 -8.17 -5.15 -10.10
CA LEU A 402 -7.59 -4.80 -8.80
C LEU A 402 -6.10 -5.18 -8.73
N LEU A 403 -5.37 -4.42 -7.93
CA LEU A 403 -3.97 -4.61 -7.62
C LEU A 403 -3.80 -4.56 -6.11
N ALA A 404 -3.06 -5.51 -5.52
CA ALA A 404 -2.70 -5.46 -4.11
C ALA A 404 -1.20 -5.20 -3.96
N ALA A 405 -0.86 -4.29 -3.06
CA ALA A 405 0.49 -4.00 -2.62
C ALA A 405 0.57 -4.12 -1.10
N GLY A 406 1.47 -4.98 -0.61
CA GLY A 406 1.68 -5.20 0.82
C GLY A 406 2.82 -4.34 1.31
N THR A 407 2.67 -3.70 2.48
CA THR A 407 3.70 -2.84 3.05
C THR A 407 4.60 -3.58 4.04
N HIS A 408 5.75 -2.96 4.37
CA HIS A 408 6.61 -3.43 5.44
C HIS A 408 5.97 -3.29 6.84
N GLY A 409 4.97 -2.41 7.01
CA GLY A 409 4.26 -2.20 8.27
C GLY A 409 3.01 -3.06 8.46
N GLY A 410 2.83 -4.13 7.68
CA GLY A 410 1.70 -5.07 7.87
C GLY A 410 0.37 -4.59 7.31
N VAL A 411 0.38 -3.64 6.37
CA VAL A 411 -0.83 -3.11 5.73
C VAL A 411 -0.90 -3.56 4.28
N VAL A 412 -2.05 -4.07 3.85
CA VAL A 412 -2.34 -4.37 2.45
C VAL A 412 -3.17 -3.23 1.88
N ARG A 413 -2.66 -2.62 0.81
CA ARG A 413 -3.38 -1.60 0.03
C ARG A 413 -3.85 -2.21 -1.27
N VAL A 414 -5.14 -2.12 -1.53
CA VAL A 414 -5.77 -2.57 -2.76
C VAL A 414 -6.14 -1.35 -3.59
N TRP A 415 -5.72 -1.34 -4.85
CA TRP A 415 -5.88 -0.25 -5.80
C TRP A 415 -6.75 -0.71 -6.96
N ASN A 416 -7.54 0.22 -7.49
CA ASN A 416 -8.18 0.04 -8.79
C ASN A 416 -7.16 0.37 -9.89
N VAL A 417 -6.97 -0.56 -10.82
CA VAL A 417 -5.94 -0.46 -11.87
C VAL A 417 -6.28 0.61 -12.91
N SER A 418 -7.55 0.83 -13.22
CA SER A 418 -7.96 1.78 -14.29
C SER A 418 -7.95 3.24 -13.83
N SER A 419 -8.35 3.50 -12.58
CA SER A 419 -8.41 4.84 -12.03
C SER A 419 -7.17 5.22 -11.22
N GLY A 420 -6.37 4.25 -10.77
CA GLY A 420 -5.28 4.50 -9.83
C GLY A 420 -5.75 4.89 -8.42
N THR A 421 -7.05 4.74 -8.12
CA THR A 421 -7.62 5.13 -6.82
C THR A 421 -7.53 3.97 -5.82
N LYS A 422 -7.38 4.30 -4.54
CA LYS A 422 -7.45 3.33 -3.45
C LYS A 422 -8.85 2.70 -3.40
N ALA A 423 -8.94 1.38 -3.44
CA ALA A 423 -10.19 0.63 -3.35
C ALA A 423 -10.47 0.16 -1.92
N SER A 424 -9.46 -0.38 -1.24
CA SER A 424 -9.56 -0.77 0.16
C SER A 424 -8.18 -0.86 0.80
N THR A 425 -8.08 -0.51 2.08
CA THR A 425 -6.90 -0.71 2.91
C THR A 425 -7.28 -1.55 4.11
N PHE A 426 -6.46 -2.54 4.47
CA PHE A 426 -6.64 -3.30 5.71
C PHE A 426 -5.31 -3.72 6.32
N ARG A 427 -5.31 -3.91 7.64
CA ARG A 427 -4.14 -4.28 8.43
C ARG A 427 -4.21 -5.76 8.79
N THR A 428 -3.07 -6.44 8.70
CA THR A 428 -2.93 -7.84 9.10
C THR A 428 -2.40 -7.95 10.53
N ASP A 429 -2.67 -9.05 11.21
CA ASP A 429 -2.11 -9.34 12.54
C ASP A 429 -0.70 -9.97 12.44
N LEU A 430 -0.20 -10.17 11.22
CA LEU A 430 1.09 -10.80 10.94
C LEU A 430 2.26 -9.93 11.42
N ALA A 431 3.25 -10.58 12.03
CA ALA A 431 4.48 -9.94 12.44
C ALA A 431 5.44 -9.71 11.25
N GLY A 432 6.05 -8.52 11.22
CA GLY A 432 7.02 -8.12 10.20
C GLY A 432 6.38 -7.67 8.87
N GLY A 433 7.23 -7.40 7.88
CA GLY A 433 6.78 -6.92 6.58
C GLY A 433 6.12 -8.00 5.73
N LEU A 434 5.14 -7.60 4.92
CA LEU A 434 4.37 -8.50 4.05
C LEU A 434 5.19 -8.92 2.84
N HIS A 435 5.75 -10.13 2.88
CA HIS A 435 6.70 -10.60 1.89
C HIS A 435 6.03 -11.24 0.67
N SER A 436 4.86 -11.85 0.84
CA SER A 436 4.16 -12.54 -0.24
C SER A 436 2.66 -12.28 -0.23
N LEU A 437 2.10 -12.08 -1.42
CA LEU A 437 0.67 -11.90 -1.68
C LEU A 437 0.26 -12.80 -2.82
N SER A 438 -0.85 -13.53 -2.66
CA SER A 438 -1.41 -14.35 -3.72
C SER A 438 -2.93 -14.29 -3.72
N PHE A 439 -3.50 -13.87 -4.84
CA PHE A 439 -4.94 -13.89 -5.04
C PHE A 439 -5.39 -15.29 -5.43
N SER A 440 -6.54 -15.70 -4.90
CA SER A 440 -7.20 -16.92 -5.35
C SER A 440 -7.94 -16.68 -6.65
N GLU A 441 -7.91 -17.68 -7.54
CA GLU A 441 -8.72 -17.70 -8.77
C GLU A 441 -10.23 -17.69 -8.52
N ASN A 442 -10.66 -17.88 -7.26
CA ASN A 442 -12.05 -17.68 -6.87
C ASN A 442 -12.51 -16.21 -6.92
N GLY A 443 -11.56 -15.27 -6.99
CA GLY A 443 -11.78 -13.84 -7.20
C GLY A 443 -12.18 -13.04 -5.97
N TYR A 444 -12.04 -13.58 -4.76
CA TYR A 444 -12.35 -12.84 -3.54
C TYR A 444 -11.47 -13.18 -2.34
N TYR A 445 -10.69 -14.27 -2.38
CA TYR A 445 -9.67 -14.53 -1.36
C TYR A 445 -8.31 -13.96 -1.75
N LEU A 446 -7.64 -13.34 -0.78
CA LEU A 446 -6.23 -12.94 -0.84
C LEU A 446 -5.50 -13.62 0.31
N ALA A 447 -4.45 -14.37 0.00
CA ALA A 447 -3.54 -14.93 1.00
C ALA A 447 -2.36 -13.99 1.17
N VAL A 448 -1.99 -13.78 2.43
CA VAL A 448 -0.95 -12.86 2.86
C VAL A 448 0.01 -13.60 3.79
N ALA A 449 1.31 -13.42 3.57
CA ALA A 449 2.36 -13.94 4.45
C ALA A 449 3.32 -12.85 4.88
N GLY A 450 3.65 -12.86 6.17
CA GLY A 450 4.62 -11.97 6.80
C GLY A 450 6.00 -12.63 6.91
N SER A 451 7.05 -11.81 6.77
CA SER A 451 8.44 -12.25 6.84
C SER A 451 8.88 -12.77 8.21
N ALA A 452 8.23 -12.34 9.30
CA ALA A 452 8.56 -12.77 10.66
C ALA A 452 7.43 -13.59 11.32
N SER A 453 6.42 -13.98 10.55
CA SER A 453 5.29 -14.76 11.02
C SER A 453 5.32 -16.17 10.47
N ALA A 454 5.02 -17.13 11.33
CA ALA A 454 4.74 -18.52 10.92
C ALA A 454 3.25 -18.72 10.56
N GLU A 455 2.49 -17.64 10.37
CA GLU A 455 1.08 -17.70 10.00
C GLU A 455 0.87 -17.17 8.57
N VAL A 456 -0.08 -17.80 7.87
CA VAL A 456 -0.66 -17.26 6.63
C VAL A 456 -2.06 -16.80 6.93
N GLU A 457 -2.37 -15.56 6.62
CA GLU A 457 -3.73 -15.04 6.72
C GLU A 457 -4.42 -15.10 5.36
N VAL A 458 -5.69 -15.51 5.37
CA VAL A 458 -6.55 -15.45 4.19
C VAL A 458 -7.67 -14.44 4.45
N TRP A 459 -7.78 -13.46 3.57
CA TRP A 459 -8.72 -12.35 3.65
C TRP A 459 -9.81 -12.48 2.59
N ASP A 460 -11.07 -12.23 2.96
CA ASP A 460 -12.18 -12.06 1.99
C ASP A 460 -12.33 -10.59 1.64
N LEU A 461 -11.98 -10.23 0.41
CA LEU A 461 -11.96 -8.84 -0.07
C LEU A 461 -13.35 -8.21 -0.21
N ARG A 462 -14.42 -9.01 -0.25
CA ARG A 462 -15.80 -8.47 -0.36
C ARG A 462 -16.28 -7.86 0.95
N LYS A 463 -15.80 -8.41 2.06
CA LYS A 463 -16.15 -7.97 3.41
C LYS A 463 -14.98 -7.25 4.09
N VAL A 464 -13.78 -7.38 3.53
CA VAL A 464 -12.52 -6.91 4.13
C VAL A 464 -12.35 -7.50 5.52
N THR A 465 -12.55 -8.82 5.64
CA THR A 465 -12.46 -9.56 6.90
C THR A 465 -11.55 -10.76 6.78
N LYS A 466 -10.81 -11.07 7.85
CA LYS A 466 -10.01 -12.29 7.99
C LYS A 466 -10.92 -13.52 7.92
N ALA A 467 -10.75 -14.31 6.86
CA ALA A 467 -11.50 -15.54 6.63
C ALA A 467 -10.86 -16.74 7.34
N ALA A 468 -9.52 -16.78 7.40
CA ALA A 468 -8.78 -17.80 8.13
C ALA A 468 -7.38 -17.32 8.53
N SER A 469 -6.87 -17.84 9.66
CA SER A 469 -5.43 -17.83 10.02
C SER A 469 -4.95 -19.26 9.96
N ILE A 470 -3.93 -19.53 9.16
CA ILE A 470 -3.34 -20.86 9.00
C ILE A 470 -1.97 -20.83 9.67
N ALA A 471 -1.86 -21.48 10.83
CA ALA A 471 -0.58 -21.64 11.50
C ALA A 471 0.28 -22.69 10.78
N HIS A 472 1.44 -22.27 10.31
CA HIS A 472 2.50 -23.15 9.87
C HIS A 472 3.29 -23.57 11.11
N SER A 473 2.95 -24.71 11.72
CA SER A 473 3.63 -25.14 12.95
C SER A 473 5.14 -25.22 12.72
N SER A 474 5.89 -24.58 13.61
CA SER A 474 7.33 -24.47 13.54
C SER A 474 7.97 -25.86 13.57
N GLY A 475 8.87 -26.12 12.63
CA GLY A 475 9.90 -27.14 12.84
C GLY A 475 10.67 -26.85 14.13
N SER A 476 11.32 -27.86 14.69
CA SER A 476 11.96 -27.89 16.01
C SER A 476 12.97 -26.77 16.37
N ASN A 477 13.21 -25.78 15.51
CA ASN A 477 14.26 -24.76 15.65
C ASN A 477 13.78 -23.29 15.72
N GLY A 478 12.54 -23.02 16.12
CA GLY A 478 12.06 -21.65 16.32
C GLY A 478 11.73 -20.91 15.02
N VAL A 479 11.03 -19.78 15.17
CA VAL A 479 10.38 -18.91 14.14
C VAL A 479 10.69 -19.29 12.68
N SER A 480 9.80 -20.09 12.10
CA SER A 480 9.85 -20.47 10.69
C SER A 480 9.17 -19.38 9.86
N ALA A 481 9.96 -18.51 9.23
CA ALA A 481 9.46 -17.50 8.30
C ALA A 481 8.87 -18.15 7.04
N ILE A 482 7.67 -17.74 6.67
CA ILE A 482 7.06 -18.13 5.39
C ILE A 482 7.60 -17.18 4.32
N GLN A 483 8.25 -17.74 3.30
CA GLN A 483 8.87 -16.97 2.23
C GLN A 483 7.89 -16.69 1.09
N ALA A 484 7.05 -17.66 0.73
CA ALA A 484 6.13 -17.48 -0.39
C ALA A 484 4.83 -18.26 -0.20
N VAL A 485 3.75 -17.70 -0.76
CA VAL A 485 2.43 -18.32 -0.79
C VAL A 485 1.89 -18.25 -2.21
N ALA A 486 1.27 -19.32 -2.69
CA ALA A 486 0.64 -19.37 -4.00
C ALA A 486 -0.67 -20.15 -3.98
N PHE A 487 -1.75 -19.51 -4.41
CA PHE A 487 -2.97 -20.23 -4.77
C PHE A 487 -2.80 -20.98 -6.07
N ASP A 488 -3.48 -22.11 -6.12
CA ASP A 488 -3.53 -22.95 -7.29
C ASP A 488 -4.50 -22.39 -8.36
N PRO A 489 -4.17 -22.46 -9.67
CA PRO A 489 -5.04 -22.02 -10.76
C PRO A 489 -6.42 -22.69 -10.81
N SER A 490 -6.57 -23.90 -10.25
CA SER A 490 -7.88 -24.57 -10.15
C SER A 490 -8.72 -24.09 -8.96
N ALA A 491 -8.18 -23.20 -8.12
CA ALA A 491 -8.76 -22.74 -6.87
C ALA A 491 -9.04 -23.85 -5.83
N GLN A 492 -8.35 -24.99 -5.92
CA GLN A 492 -8.52 -26.08 -4.95
C GLN A 492 -7.50 -26.06 -3.82
N PHE A 493 -6.30 -25.52 -4.05
CA PHE A 493 -5.19 -25.63 -3.12
C PHE A 493 -4.52 -24.29 -2.84
N LEU A 494 -3.85 -24.23 -1.69
CA LEU A 494 -2.98 -23.15 -1.28
C LEU A 494 -1.63 -23.76 -0.87
N ALA A 495 -0.55 -23.37 -1.53
CA ALA A 495 0.81 -23.72 -1.11
C ALA A 495 1.37 -22.62 -0.23
N ALA A 496 1.96 -23.00 0.90
CA ALA A 496 2.77 -22.14 1.76
C ALA A 496 4.16 -22.74 1.91
N VAL A 497 5.18 -21.90 1.74
CA VAL A 497 6.56 -22.34 1.61
C VAL A 497 7.47 -21.53 2.52
N GLY A 498 8.33 -22.22 3.27
CA GLY A 498 9.38 -21.65 4.10
C GLY A 498 10.52 -22.67 4.26
N PRO A 499 10.76 -23.25 5.45
CA PRO A 499 11.65 -24.40 5.59
C PRO A 499 11.06 -25.67 4.97
N ASP A 500 9.74 -25.84 5.11
CA ASP A 500 8.98 -26.94 4.52
C ASP A 500 7.99 -26.41 3.49
N VAL A 501 7.57 -27.29 2.58
CA VAL A 501 6.44 -27.03 1.67
C VAL A 501 5.20 -27.66 2.25
N ARG A 502 4.15 -26.87 2.46
CA ARG A 502 2.84 -27.38 2.88
C ARG A 502 1.76 -26.97 1.91
N VAL A 503 0.89 -27.92 1.59
CA VAL A 503 -0.27 -27.73 0.72
C VAL A 503 -1.53 -27.86 1.56
N TYR A 504 -2.38 -26.85 1.49
CA TYR A 504 -3.66 -26.80 2.19
C TYR A 504 -4.82 -26.85 1.20
N ALA A 505 -5.93 -27.46 1.61
CA ALA A 505 -7.19 -27.43 0.88
C ALA A 505 -7.84 -26.03 0.98
N ASN A 506 -8.34 -25.50 -0.13
CA ASN A 506 -9.10 -24.25 -0.12
C ASN A 506 -10.41 -24.41 0.66
N LYS A 507 -10.83 -23.36 1.39
CA LYS A 507 -12.00 -23.29 2.30
C LYS A 507 -11.90 -24.11 3.58
N SER A 508 -11.49 -25.37 3.52
CA SER A 508 -11.36 -26.20 4.74
C SER A 508 -10.04 -25.93 5.46
N TRP A 509 -9.02 -25.44 4.75
CA TRP A 509 -7.68 -25.12 5.27
C TRP A 509 -7.01 -26.30 5.97
N GLY A 510 -7.47 -27.52 5.69
CA GLY A 510 -6.87 -28.76 6.17
C GLY A 510 -5.56 -29.01 5.43
N LEU A 511 -4.54 -29.46 6.16
CA LEU A 511 -3.26 -29.87 5.60
C LEU A 511 -3.47 -31.12 4.73
N LEU A 512 -3.04 -31.04 3.47
CA LEU A 512 -3.12 -32.13 2.50
C LEU A 512 -1.79 -32.85 2.33
N GLY A 513 -0.69 -32.10 2.28
CA GLY A 513 0.64 -32.67 2.06
C GLY A 513 1.72 -31.79 2.68
N THR A 514 2.77 -32.43 3.15
CA THR A 514 3.98 -31.77 3.67
C THR A 514 5.19 -32.39 2.99
N TRP A 515 6.17 -31.57 2.65
CA TRP A 515 7.44 -32.01 2.12
C TRP A 515 8.58 -31.26 2.82
N GLU A 516 9.45 -32.03 3.49
CA GLU A 516 10.48 -31.54 4.43
C GLU A 516 11.92 -31.83 3.93
N ASP A 517 12.09 -32.44 2.75
CA ASP A 517 13.40 -32.89 2.24
C ASP A 517 14.20 -31.76 1.58
N ASN A 518 14.55 -30.74 2.38
CA ASN A 518 15.29 -29.55 1.95
C ASN A 518 16.64 -29.41 2.63
N ALA A 519 17.67 -29.12 1.82
CA ALA A 519 18.99 -28.76 2.32
C ALA A 519 19.08 -27.28 2.75
N ALA A 520 18.21 -26.41 2.23
CA ALA A 520 18.15 -24.98 2.55
C ALA A 520 16.72 -24.45 2.39
N GLU A 521 16.45 -23.26 2.92
CA GLU A 521 15.14 -22.60 2.83
C GLU A 521 14.68 -22.39 1.38
N ILE A 522 13.38 -22.60 1.16
CA ILE A 522 12.75 -22.38 -0.13
C ILE A 522 12.23 -20.95 -0.18
N THR A 523 12.51 -20.26 -1.27
CA THR A 523 12.23 -18.82 -1.41
C THR A 523 11.00 -18.52 -2.26
N CYS A 524 10.69 -19.38 -3.25
CA CYS A 524 9.63 -19.10 -4.21
C CYS A 524 8.88 -20.37 -4.63
N VAL A 525 7.61 -20.18 -5.02
CA VAL A 525 6.69 -21.27 -5.35
C VAL A 525 5.71 -20.85 -6.44
N LYS A 526 5.46 -21.76 -7.40
CA LYS A 526 4.44 -21.61 -8.44
C LYS A 526 3.79 -22.94 -8.80
N TRP A 527 2.49 -22.92 -9.02
CA TRP A 527 1.73 -24.07 -9.51
C TRP A 527 1.80 -24.14 -11.04
N ASP A 528 2.01 -25.34 -11.58
CA ASP A 528 1.84 -25.62 -13.00
C ASP A 528 0.35 -25.76 -13.33
N ALA A 529 -0.15 -24.90 -14.20
CA ALA A 529 -1.57 -24.88 -14.58
C ALA A 529 -2.03 -26.14 -15.35
N ARG A 530 -1.11 -26.99 -15.82
CA ARG A 530 -1.44 -28.19 -16.63
C ARG A 530 -1.82 -29.39 -15.79
N ASP A 531 -0.95 -29.73 -14.85
CA ASP A 531 -1.01 -30.96 -14.06
C ASP A 531 -1.23 -30.67 -12.57
N GLY A 532 -1.06 -29.41 -12.15
CA GLY A 532 -1.10 -28.99 -10.76
C GLY A 532 0.22 -29.27 -10.03
N SER A 533 1.30 -29.63 -10.74
CA SER A 533 2.59 -29.86 -10.08
C SER A 533 3.12 -28.56 -9.50
N LEU A 534 3.72 -28.64 -8.32
CA LEU A 534 4.27 -27.48 -7.63
C LEU A 534 5.75 -27.34 -7.98
N VAL A 535 6.14 -26.19 -8.51
CA VAL A 535 7.56 -25.89 -8.77
C VAL A 535 8.06 -24.97 -7.67
N VAL A 536 9.16 -25.38 -7.03
CA VAL A 536 9.79 -24.67 -5.92
C VAL A 536 11.24 -24.34 -6.24
N GLY A 537 11.68 -23.16 -5.80
CA GLY A 537 13.07 -22.71 -5.93
C GLY A 537 13.69 -22.43 -4.57
N GLY A 538 14.90 -22.93 -4.33
CA GLY A 538 15.58 -22.83 -3.04
C GLY A 538 16.84 -21.97 -3.04
N LEU A 539 17.29 -21.60 -1.82
CA LEU A 539 18.62 -21.01 -1.61
C LEU A 539 19.76 -21.98 -1.96
N ASP A 540 19.48 -23.29 -1.99
CA ASP A 540 20.41 -24.35 -2.42
C ASP A 540 20.67 -24.33 -3.95
N ARG A 541 20.03 -23.42 -4.69
CA ARG A 541 20.09 -23.25 -6.16
C ARG A 541 19.44 -24.41 -6.92
N THR A 542 18.63 -25.20 -6.23
CA THR A 542 17.85 -26.27 -6.85
C THR A 542 16.48 -25.74 -7.24
N LEU A 543 16.05 -26.14 -8.43
CA LEU A 543 14.66 -26.03 -8.83
C LEU A 543 14.06 -27.43 -8.79
N ARG A 544 13.01 -27.60 -8.00
CA ARG A 544 12.37 -28.90 -7.78
C ARG A 544 10.94 -28.85 -8.22
N VAL A 545 10.49 -29.93 -8.84
CA VAL A 545 9.09 -30.14 -9.21
C VAL A 545 8.53 -31.19 -8.26
N LEU A 546 7.60 -30.77 -7.41
CA LEU A 546 6.86 -31.61 -6.50
C LEU A 546 5.50 -31.94 -7.13
N GLY A 547 5.05 -33.16 -6.95
CA GLY A 547 3.76 -33.59 -7.46
C GLY A 547 3.44 -34.98 -6.95
N VAL A 548 2.56 -35.67 -7.64
CA VAL A 548 2.20 -37.04 -7.32
C VAL A 548 2.90 -37.99 -8.28
N LYS A 549 3.62 -38.97 -7.71
CA LYS A 549 4.16 -40.10 -8.49
C LYS A 549 2.99 -40.95 -8.97
N LYS A 550 2.66 -40.83 -10.27
CA LYS A 550 1.68 -41.68 -10.94
C LYS A 550 2.23 -43.09 -11.18
#